data_AF-A0A0F9NKP5-F1
#
_entry.id   AF-A0A0F9NKP5-F1
#
_cell.length_a   1.000
_cell.length_b   1.000
_cell.length_c   1.000
_cell.angle_alpha   90.00
_cell.angle_beta   90.00
_cell.angle_gamma   90.00
#
_symmetry.space_group_name_H-M   'P 1'
#
loop_
_entity.id
_entity.type
_entity.pdbx_description
1 polymer ?
#
loop_
_entity_poly.entity_id
_entity_poly.type
_entity_poly.pdbx_seq_one_letter_code
_entity_poly.pdbx_strand_id
1 'polypeptide(L)'
;MSVATGTVAVTETPEVITRLNRYTAWERIITFSIVDNDTTGAAVVPINGLLQKIIVTLSDMDDAEGTTDVSLTDNGDNTIFSVTNLAESNTTTYIVSEPLVGEVNVILGHDDPNGPATVVVTLRGV
;
A
#
# COMPACT_ATOMS: atom_id res chain seq x y z
N MET A 1 -6.23 -17.58 -13.71
CA MET A 1 -6.19 -16.61 -12.62
C MET A 1 -5.31 -15.47 -13.09
N SER A 2 -5.92 -14.29 -13.27
CA SER A 2 -5.21 -13.05 -13.61
C SER A 2 -4.64 -12.45 -12.32
N VAL A 3 -3.55 -11.69 -12.43
CA VAL A 3 -2.89 -11.02 -11.30
C VAL A 3 -2.89 -9.53 -11.60
N ALA A 4 -3.48 -8.74 -10.72
CA ALA A 4 -3.43 -7.29 -10.81
C ALA A 4 -1.97 -6.83 -10.61
N THR A 5 -1.38 -6.18 -11.60
CA THR A 5 -0.02 -5.62 -11.45
C THR A 5 -0.14 -4.23 -10.84
N GLY A 6 0.40 -4.04 -9.64
CA GLY A 6 0.44 -2.72 -9.00
C GLY A 6 1.38 -1.77 -9.73
N THR A 7 0.92 -0.55 -10.01
CA THR A 7 1.77 0.52 -10.52
C THR A 7 2.26 1.36 -9.34
N VAL A 8 3.58 1.52 -9.21
CA VAL A 8 4.21 2.29 -8.12
C VAL A 8 4.51 3.70 -8.60
N ALA A 9 3.93 4.70 -7.94
CA ALA A 9 4.29 6.10 -8.09
C ALA A 9 5.12 6.55 -6.88
N VAL A 10 6.32 7.06 -7.15
CA VAL A 10 7.24 7.55 -6.13
C VAL A 10 7.26 9.06 -6.16
N THR A 11 6.84 9.70 -5.07
CA THR A 11 6.95 11.14 -4.89
C THR A 11 7.85 11.41 -3.69
N GLU A 12 9.02 11.97 -3.94
CA GLU A 12 9.85 12.52 -2.89
C GLU A 12 9.51 14.00 -2.75
N THR A 13 9.11 14.41 -1.55
CA THR A 13 8.93 15.82 -1.24
C THR A 13 10.20 16.28 -0.53
N PRO A 14 11.22 16.81 -1.26
CA PRO A 14 12.35 17.43 -0.60
C PRO A 14 11.84 18.66 0.15
N GLU A 15 11.78 18.58 1.47
CA GLU A 15 11.60 19.79 2.27
C GLU A 15 12.88 20.62 2.21
N VAL A 16 12.73 21.94 2.09
CA VAL A 16 13.86 22.86 2.26
C VAL A 16 14.43 22.64 3.66
N ILE A 17 15.65 22.09 3.74
CA ILE A 17 16.30 21.76 5.01
C ILE A 17 16.51 23.05 5.80
N THR A 18 15.64 23.27 6.77
CA THR A 18 15.82 24.30 7.80
C THR A 18 16.26 23.63 9.09
N ARG A 19 16.76 24.39 10.07
CA ARG A 19 17.20 23.84 11.36
C ARG A 19 16.10 23.04 12.10
N LEU A 20 14.81 23.23 11.76
CA LEU A 20 13.67 22.49 12.29
C LEU A 20 13.34 21.21 11.48
N ASN A 21 13.60 21.16 10.17
CA ASN A 21 13.25 20.03 9.30
C ASN A 21 14.53 19.30 8.85
N ARG A 22 15.11 18.51 9.76
CA ARG A 22 16.35 17.76 9.51
C ARG A 22 16.14 16.40 8.85
N TYR A 23 14.90 15.93 8.72
CA TYR A 23 14.58 14.64 8.13
C TYR A 23 13.73 14.87 6.88
N THR A 24 14.14 14.26 5.77
CA THR A 24 13.37 14.29 4.52
C THR A 24 12.20 13.32 4.67
N ALA A 25 10.99 13.85 4.87
CA ALA A 25 9.79 13.02 4.83
C ALA A 25 9.60 12.46 3.41
N TRP A 26 9.12 11.22 3.33
CA TRP A 26 8.87 10.54 2.06
C TRP A 26 7.45 10.01 2.00
N GLU A 27 6.93 9.91 0.77
CA GLU A 27 5.67 9.29 0.43
C GLU A 27 5.87 8.30 -0.73
N ARG A 28 5.21 7.15 -0.63
CA ARG A 28 5.15 6.14 -1.71
C ARG A 28 3.69 5.80 -1.94
N ILE A 29 3.21 5.98 -3.15
CA ILE A 29 1.81 5.70 -3.52
C ILE A 29 1.83 4.52 -4.49
N ILE A 30 1.14 3.46 -4.11
CA ILE A 30 1.01 2.24 -4.90
C ILE A 30 -0.43 2.14 -5.31
N THR A 31 -0.69 2.09 -6.62
CA THR A 31 -2.04 2.00 -7.18
C THR A 31 -2.20 0.67 -7.90
N PHE A 32 -3.17 -0.11 -7.46
CA PHE A 32 -3.57 -1.36 -8.08
C PHE A 32 -4.91 -1.15 -8.77
N SER A 33 -4.97 -1.47 -10.07
CA SER A 33 -6.22 -1.55 -10.81
C SER A 33 -6.63 -3.01 -10.83
N ILE A 34 -7.73 -3.32 -10.15
CA ILE A 34 -8.35 -4.64 -10.10
C ILE A 34 -9.30 -4.73 -11.30
N VAL A 35 -9.14 -5.78 -12.11
CA VAL A 35 -10.14 -6.16 -13.12
C VAL A 35 -10.85 -7.44 -12.72
N ASP A 36 -11.94 -7.76 -13.41
CA ASP A 36 -12.75 -8.95 -13.14
C ASP A 36 -11.88 -10.22 -13.08
N ASN A 37 -12.06 -11.01 -12.01
CA ASN A 37 -11.30 -12.22 -11.65
C ASN A 37 -9.84 -12.02 -11.16
N ASP A 38 -9.40 -10.80 -10.86
CA ASP A 38 -8.12 -10.59 -10.18
C ASP A 38 -8.20 -10.94 -8.69
N THR A 39 -7.54 -12.01 -8.27
CA THR A 39 -7.58 -12.46 -6.86
C THR A 39 -6.41 -11.98 -6.03
N THR A 40 -5.37 -11.42 -6.67
CA THR A 40 -4.14 -10.98 -6.00
C THR A 40 -3.50 -9.80 -6.72
N GLY A 41 -2.67 -9.05 -5.99
CA GLY A 41 -1.77 -8.06 -6.55
C GLY A 41 -0.45 -7.97 -5.79
N ALA A 42 0.61 -7.52 -6.45
CA ALA A 42 1.90 -7.30 -5.79
C ALA A 42 2.65 -6.09 -6.35
N ALA A 43 3.42 -5.43 -5.49
CA ALA A 43 4.33 -4.35 -5.85
C ALA A 43 5.57 -4.33 -4.94
N VAL A 44 6.72 -3.96 -5.49
CA VAL A 44 7.97 -3.79 -4.73
C VAL A 44 8.25 -2.32 -4.56
N VAL A 45 8.50 -1.88 -3.33
CA VAL A 45 8.70 -0.48 -2.98
C VAL A 45 10.04 -0.30 -2.28
N PRO A 46 10.96 0.50 -2.82
CA PRO A 46 12.20 0.83 -2.13
C PRO A 46 11.93 1.85 -1.02
N ILE A 47 12.33 1.49 0.20
CA ILE A 47 12.21 2.31 1.41
C ILE A 47 13.58 2.38 2.11
N ASN A 48 13.94 3.58 2.57
CA ASN A 48 15.11 3.80 3.39
C ASN A 48 14.76 4.84 4.47
N GLY A 49 14.32 4.37 5.63
CA GLY A 49 13.88 5.26 6.70
C GLY A 49 12.98 4.58 7.72
N LEU A 50 12.29 5.41 8.50
CA LEU A 50 11.29 4.97 9.47
C LEU A 50 9.90 5.05 8.84
N LEU A 51 9.24 3.92 8.63
CA LEU A 51 7.83 3.88 8.23
C LEU A 51 6.96 4.28 9.43
N GLN A 52 6.13 5.29 9.24
CA GLN A 52 5.31 5.87 10.31
C GLN A 52 3.80 5.75 10.07
N LYS A 53 3.38 5.65 8.81
CA LYS A 53 1.96 5.62 8.45
C LYS A 53 1.72 4.80 7.20
N ILE A 54 0.66 4.00 7.25
CA ILE A 54 0.11 3.25 6.13
C ILE A 54 -1.33 3.73 5.94
N ILE A 55 -1.70 4.07 4.73
CA ILE A 55 -3.07 4.44 4.36
C ILE A 55 -3.50 3.50 3.26
N VAL A 56 -4.62 2.81 3.44
CA VAL A 56 -5.21 1.96 2.42
C VAL A 56 -6.56 2.54 2.05
N THR A 57 -6.73 2.84 0.77
CA THR A 57 -8.01 3.25 0.19
C THR A 57 -8.44 2.17 -0.78
N LEU A 58 -9.67 1.69 -0.64
CA LEU A 58 -10.32 0.81 -1.59
C LEU A 58 -11.54 1.55 -2.15
N SER A 59 -11.62 1.67 -3.48
CA SER A 59 -12.79 2.24 -4.14
C SER A 59 -14.01 1.33 -3.96
N ASP A 60 -15.18 1.86 -4.28
CA ASP A 60 -16.37 1.05 -4.53
C ASP A 60 -16.08 -0.01 -5.60
N MET A 61 -16.67 -1.19 -5.47
CA MET A 61 -16.55 -2.31 -6.42
C MET A 61 -17.82 -2.50 -7.26
N ASP A 62 -18.60 -1.43 -7.50
CA ASP A 62 -19.81 -1.41 -8.35
C ASP A 62 -20.75 -2.63 -8.08
N ASP A 63 -21.32 -2.70 -6.87
CA ASP A 63 -22.26 -3.73 -6.39
C ASP A 63 -21.69 -5.13 -6.09
N ALA A 64 -20.38 -5.34 -6.23
CA ALA A 64 -19.71 -6.52 -5.70
C ALA A 64 -19.35 -6.29 -4.21
N GLU A 65 -20.00 -7.02 -3.29
CA GLU A 65 -19.62 -6.99 -1.85
C GLU A 65 -18.25 -7.64 -1.65
N GLY A 66 -17.18 -6.94 -2.03
CA GLY A 66 -15.81 -7.44 -2.00
C GLY A 66 -15.01 -6.93 -0.81
N THR A 67 -13.97 -7.67 -0.44
CA THR A 67 -12.99 -7.21 0.54
C THR A 67 -11.58 -7.31 -0.02
N THR A 68 -10.67 -6.53 0.56
CA THR A 68 -9.24 -6.60 0.23
C THR A 68 -8.40 -6.80 1.48
N ASP A 69 -7.44 -7.70 1.36
CA ASP A 69 -6.36 -7.91 2.30
C ASP A 69 -5.12 -7.17 1.82
N VAL A 70 -4.39 -6.54 2.75
CA VAL A 70 -3.11 -5.87 2.45
C VAL A 70 -2.06 -6.36 3.42
N SER A 71 -0.93 -6.81 2.88
CA SER A 71 0.25 -7.15 3.67
C SER A 71 1.51 -6.50 3.12
N LEU A 72 2.41 -6.14 4.03
CA LEU A 72 3.76 -5.66 3.74
C LEU A 72 4.75 -6.66 4.30
N THR A 73 5.67 -7.14 3.47
CA THR A 73 6.78 -8.00 3.90
C THR A 73 8.13 -7.39 3.54
N ASP A 74 9.15 -7.66 4.36
CA ASP A 74 10.53 -7.34 4.01
C ASP A 74 11.13 -8.39 3.04
N ASN A 75 12.32 -8.10 2.51
CA ASN A 75 13.09 -9.00 1.63
C ASN A 75 13.67 -10.25 2.36
N GLY A 76 13.00 -10.71 3.43
CA GLY A 76 13.34 -11.87 4.25
C GLY A 76 12.10 -12.63 4.79
N ASP A 77 10.93 -12.41 4.17
CA ASP A 77 9.62 -13.00 4.52
C ASP A 77 9.04 -12.57 5.89
N ASN A 78 9.57 -11.53 6.54
CA ASN A 78 8.94 -11.02 7.76
C ASN A 78 7.75 -10.13 7.41
N THR A 79 6.59 -10.46 7.96
CA THR A 79 5.40 -9.61 7.89
C THR A 79 5.58 -8.38 8.77
N ILE A 80 5.73 -7.21 8.15
CA ILE A 80 5.82 -5.90 8.80
C ILE A 80 4.41 -5.43 9.21
N PHE A 81 3.46 -5.64 8.33
CA PHE A 81 2.07 -5.22 8.51
C PHE A 81 1.15 -6.17 7.76
N SER A 82 -0.01 -6.46 8.34
CA SER A 82 -1.07 -7.19 7.66
C SER A 82 -2.43 -6.71 8.18
N VAL A 83 -3.36 -6.52 7.27
CA VAL A 83 -4.77 -6.30 7.58
C VAL A 83 -5.62 -7.06 6.59
N THR A 84 -6.73 -7.58 7.08
CA THR A 84 -7.66 -8.38 6.29
C THR A 84 -9.06 -7.79 6.29
N ASN A 85 -9.86 -8.19 5.31
CA ASN A 85 -11.27 -7.83 5.16
C ASN A 85 -11.52 -6.32 5.16
N LEU A 86 -10.69 -5.54 4.44
CA LEU A 86 -10.98 -4.13 4.24
C LEU A 86 -12.22 -3.98 3.37
N ALA A 87 -13.24 -3.35 3.94
CA ALA A 87 -14.46 -3.00 3.22
C ALA A 87 -14.17 -1.99 2.11
N GLU A 88 -14.91 -2.11 1.03
CA GLU A 88 -14.94 -1.15 -0.07
C GLU A 88 -15.41 0.25 0.35
N SER A 89 -15.22 1.22 -0.55
CA SER A 89 -15.64 2.61 -0.36
C SER A 89 -15.13 3.24 0.96
N ASN A 90 -13.95 2.81 1.40
CA ASN A 90 -13.38 3.21 2.68
C ASN A 90 -11.89 3.57 2.55
N THR A 91 -11.45 4.46 3.45
CA THR A 91 -10.03 4.79 3.65
C THR A 91 -9.65 4.49 5.09
N THR A 92 -8.74 3.54 5.26
CA THR A 92 -8.24 3.14 6.57
C THR A 92 -6.81 3.61 6.78
N THR A 93 -6.53 4.19 7.94
CA THR A 93 -5.21 4.71 8.30
C THR A 93 -4.65 3.94 9.49
N TYR A 94 -3.39 3.54 9.37
CA TYR A 94 -2.63 2.85 10.40
C TYR A 94 -1.39 3.65 10.76
N ILE A 95 -1.09 3.70 12.06
CA ILE A 95 0.15 4.27 12.59
C ILE A 95 1.06 3.11 12.91
N VAL A 96 2.29 3.17 12.40
CA VAL A 96 3.32 2.15 12.59
C VAL A 96 4.62 2.84 12.99
N SER A 97 5.63 2.08 13.41
CA SER A 97 6.94 2.62 13.76
C SER A 97 7.99 1.58 13.47
N GLU A 98 8.26 1.35 12.18
CA GLU A 98 9.14 0.28 11.72
C GLU A 98 10.35 0.86 10.96
N PRO A 99 11.60 0.59 11.39
CA PRO A 99 12.78 0.94 10.62
C PRO A 99 12.93 -0.03 9.43
N LEU A 100 12.93 0.51 8.22
CA LEU A 100 13.00 -0.28 6.98
C LEU A 100 14.15 0.20 6.10
N VAL A 101 14.94 -0.76 5.61
CA VAL A 101 16.03 -0.51 4.68
C VAL A 101 15.97 -1.54 3.57
N GLY A 102 15.81 -1.08 2.33
CA GLY A 102 15.77 -1.91 1.14
C GLY A 102 14.38 -2.00 0.55
N GLU A 103 13.99 -3.20 0.11
CA GLU A 103 12.74 -3.44 -0.60
C GLU A 103 11.67 -3.97 0.35
N VAL A 104 10.47 -3.43 0.21
CA VAL A 104 9.25 -3.90 0.86
C VAL A 104 8.29 -4.38 -0.21
N ASN A 105 7.78 -5.59 -0.03
CA ASN A 105 6.75 -6.15 -0.90
C ASN A 105 5.37 -5.79 -0.34
N VAL A 106 4.56 -5.12 -1.14
CA VAL A 106 3.14 -4.87 -0.87
C VAL A 106 2.35 -5.94 -1.62
N ILE A 107 1.58 -6.73 -0.89
CA ILE A 107 0.79 -7.84 -1.43
C ILE A 107 -0.68 -7.59 -1.12
N LEU A 108 -1.52 -7.77 -2.14
CA LEU A 108 -2.97 -7.71 -2.05
C LEU A 108 -3.59 -9.10 -2.23
N GLY A 109 -4.64 -9.38 -1.47
CA GLY A 109 -5.58 -10.47 -1.71
C GLY A 109 -6.99 -9.90 -1.87
N HIS A 110 -7.77 -10.43 -2.80
CA HIS A 110 -9.14 -9.97 -3.05
C HIS A 110 -10.10 -11.15 -2.95
N ASP A 111 -11.10 -11.00 -2.08
CA ASP A 111 -12.25 -11.88 -2.05
C ASP A 111 -13.36 -11.20 -2.88
N ASP A 112 -13.74 -11.86 -3.97
CA ASP A 112 -14.85 -11.52 -4.86
C ASP A 112 -14.74 -10.21 -5.68
N PRO A 113 -13.77 -10.08 -6.61
CA PRO A 113 -13.57 -8.89 -7.44
C PRO A 113 -14.58 -8.78 -8.61
N ASN A 114 -15.85 -9.15 -8.44
CA ASN A 114 -16.85 -9.16 -9.54
C ASN A 114 -17.14 -7.77 -10.16
N GLY A 115 -16.42 -6.74 -9.74
CA GLY A 115 -16.39 -5.41 -10.33
C GLY A 115 -14.97 -4.83 -10.41
N PRO A 116 -14.70 -3.94 -11.37
CA PRO A 116 -13.44 -3.23 -11.43
C PRO A 116 -13.30 -2.31 -10.21
N ALA A 117 -12.12 -2.30 -9.60
CA ALA A 117 -11.86 -1.49 -8.42
C ALA A 117 -10.42 -0.97 -8.40
N THR A 118 -10.18 0.04 -7.56
CA THR A 118 -8.85 0.61 -7.35
C THR A 118 -8.48 0.52 -5.88
N VAL A 119 -7.34 -0.12 -5.61
CA VAL A 119 -6.71 -0.11 -4.28
C VAL A 119 -5.52 0.81 -4.32
N VAL A 120 -5.48 1.78 -3.42
CA VAL A 120 -4.35 2.69 -3.22
C VAL A 120 -3.74 2.44 -1.85
N VAL A 121 -2.48 2.02 -1.84
CA VAL A 121 -1.67 1.90 -0.63
C VAL A 121 -0.69 3.07 -0.60
N THR A 122 -0.78 3.91 0.43
CA THR A 122 0.14 5.02 0.65
C THR A 122 1.00 4.75 1.88
N LEU A 123 2.33 4.77 1.69
CA LEU A 123 3.32 4.62 2.74
C LEU A 123 3.98 5.96 3.00
N ARG A 124 4.08 6.36 4.27
CA ARG A 124 4.74 7.62 4.68
C ARG A 124 5.72 7.39 5.81
N GLY A 125 6.83 8.12 5.76
CA GLY A 125 7.86 8.06 6.78
C GLY A 125 8.85 9.21 6.70
N VAL A 126 9.94 9.04 7.45
CA VAL A 126 11.09 9.96 7.54
C VAL A 126 12.41 9.24 7.34
#